data_AF-A0A5N5F6F0-F1
#
_entry.id   AF-A0A5N5F6F0-F1
#
_cell.length_a   1.000
_cell.length_b   1.000
_cell.length_c   1.000
_cell.angle_alpha   90.00
_cell.angle_beta   90.00
_cell.angle_gamma   90.00
#
_symmetry.space_group_name_H-M   'P 1'
#
loop_
_entity.id
_entity.type
_entity.pdbx_description
1 polymer ?
#
loop_
_entity_poly.entity_id
_entity_poly.type
_entity_poly.pdbx_seq_one_letter_code
_entity_poly.pdbx_strand_id
1 'polypeptide(L)'
;MLNMMLFIGVGKMVSPTIFARRSLSYLMSDKPQEAINFAMQAQVVSIVWHIACYLQAVALSPLGMDSEAEATLKEGSMLESKRSKAAGQK
;
A
#
# COMPACT_ATOMS: atom_id res chain seq x y z
N MET A 1 14.56 2.06 14.97
CA MET A 1 14.17 2.82 13.76
C MET A 1 15.31 2.69 12.77
N LEU A 2 15.28 1.67 11.89
CA LEU A 2 16.10 1.48 10.69
C LEU A 2 16.03 0.00 10.30
N ASN A 3 15.14 -0.34 9.35
CA ASN A 3 15.28 -1.55 8.56
C ASN A 3 15.06 -1.18 7.08
N MET A 4 15.74 -0.09 6.67
CA MET A 4 15.87 0.37 5.28
C MET A 4 17.02 -0.34 4.56
N MET A 5 17.77 -1.21 5.25
CA MET A 5 19.10 -1.67 4.82
C MET A 5 19.26 -3.20 4.95
N LEU A 6 18.37 -3.96 4.31
CA LEU A 6 18.72 -5.32 3.88
C LEU A 6 18.55 -5.44 2.37
N PHE A 7 19.07 -4.43 1.66
CA PHE A 7 18.98 -4.28 0.22
C PHE A 7 20.07 -5.06 -0.55
N ILE A 8 21.07 -5.67 0.11
CA ILE A 8 22.19 -6.29 -0.61
C ILE A 8 22.59 -7.59 0.08
N GLY A 9 22.00 -8.71 -0.35
CA GLY A 9 22.40 -10.04 0.10
C GLY A 9 21.28 -11.06 0.01
N VAL A 10 21.16 -11.69 -1.16
CA VAL A 10 20.48 -12.99 -1.36
C VAL A 10 18.94 -12.97 -1.29
N GLY A 11 18.30 -13.25 -2.42
CA GLY A 11 16.90 -13.70 -2.48
C GLY A 11 15.86 -12.58 -2.66
N LYS A 12 14.89 -12.84 -3.53
CA LYS A 12 13.74 -12.00 -3.89
C LYS A 12 13.19 -11.18 -2.70
N MET A 13 13.44 -9.86 -2.68
CA MET A 13 13.02 -9.00 -1.57
C MET A 13 11.49 -8.90 -1.48
N VAL A 14 10.95 -9.34 -0.35
CA VAL A 14 9.53 -9.19 0.03
C VAL A 14 9.44 -8.01 0.99
N SER A 15 9.38 -6.79 0.46
CA SER A 15 9.26 -5.56 1.25
C SER A 15 7.99 -4.81 0.88
N PRO A 16 7.16 -4.40 1.85
CA PRO A 16 5.96 -3.60 1.58
C PRO A 16 6.34 -2.33 0.82
N THR A 17 7.44 -1.67 1.20
CA THR A 17 7.88 -0.42 0.58
C THR A 17 8.26 -0.57 -0.89
N ILE A 18 8.89 -1.69 -1.27
CA ILE A 18 9.20 -1.97 -2.68
C ILE A 18 7.90 -2.17 -3.49
N PHE A 19 6.95 -2.93 -2.93
CA PHE A 19 5.67 -3.16 -3.57
C PHE A 19 4.85 -1.87 -3.72
N ALA A 20 4.79 -1.03 -2.69
CA ALA A 20 4.12 0.27 -2.75
C ALA A 20 4.75 1.20 -3.79
N ARG A 21 6.09 1.28 -3.86
CA ARG A 21 6.79 2.08 -4.88
C ARG A 21 6.51 1.59 -6.30
N ARG A 22 6.48 0.27 -6.51
CA ARG A 22 6.10 -0.31 -7.82
C ARG A 22 4.66 0.04 -8.17
N SER A 23 3.72 -0.17 -7.23
CA SER A 23 2.31 0.17 -7.43
C SER A 23 2.15 1.63 -7.87
N LEU A 24 2.78 2.57 -7.14
CA LEU A 24 2.78 3.99 -7.50
C LEU A 24 3.33 4.25 -8.91
N SER A 25 4.43 3.60 -9.29
CA SER A 25 5.00 3.74 -10.64
C SER A 25 4.02 3.30 -11.74
N TYR A 26 3.25 2.23 -11.51
CA TYR A 26 2.25 1.76 -12.46
C TYR A 26 1.03 2.69 -12.50
N LEU A 27 0.59 3.25 -11.36
CA LEU A 27 -0.45 4.28 -11.33
C LEU A 27 -0.07 5.50 -12.17
N MET A 28 1.17 5.97 -12.02
CA MET A 28 1.71 7.12 -12.79
C MET A 28 1.91 6.82 -14.28
N SER A 29 1.76 5.55 -14.68
CA SER A 29 1.92 5.09 -16.07
C SER A 29 0.59 4.60 -16.66
N ASP A 30 -0.55 5.00 -16.10
CA ASP A 30 -1.90 4.60 -16.52
C ASP A 30 -2.12 3.08 -16.57
N LYS A 31 -1.51 2.35 -15.63
CA LYS A 31 -1.59 0.87 -15.50
C LYS A 31 -2.22 0.45 -14.17
N PRO A 32 -3.51 0.75 -13.96
CA PRO A 32 -4.18 0.50 -12.68
C PRO A 32 -4.32 -1.00 -12.32
N GLN A 33 -4.48 -1.89 -13.31
CA GLN A 33 -4.60 -3.33 -13.08
C GLN A 33 -3.29 -3.95 -12.55
N GLU A 34 -2.14 -3.50 -13.03
CA GLU A 34 -0.86 -3.92 -12.50
C GLU A 34 -0.59 -3.26 -11.15
N ALA A 35 -0.98 -2.00 -10.99
CA ALA A 35 -0.81 -1.27 -9.73
C ALA A 35 -1.53 -1.94 -8.56
N ILE A 36 -2.77 -2.42 -8.75
CA ILE A 36 -3.54 -3.07 -7.68
C ILE A 36 -2.88 -4.39 -7.23
N ASN A 37 -2.29 -5.15 -8.14
CA ASN A 37 -1.57 -6.39 -7.81
C ASN A 37 -0.38 -6.14 -6.87
N PHE A 38 0.36 -5.05 -7.09
CA PHE A 38 1.45 -4.67 -6.21
C PHE A 38 0.96 -4.05 -4.89
N ALA A 39 -0.15 -3.30 -4.90
CA ALA A 39 -0.72 -2.76 -3.67
C ALA A 39 -1.26 -3.87 -2.76
N MET A 40 -1.91 -4.89 -3.32
CA MET A 40 -2.33 -6.10 -2.57
C MET A 40 -1.12 -6.85 -1.99
N GLN A 41 -0.03 -7.01 -2.75
CA GLN A 41 1.20 -7.60 -2.21
C GLN A 41 1.78 -6.77 -1.05
N ALA A 42 1.78 -5.44 -1.15
CA ALA A 42 2.21 -4.58 -0.05
C ALA A 42 1.36 -4.80 1.21
N GLN A 43 0.04 -4.94 1.06
CA GLN A 43 -0.89 -5.19 2.16
C GLN A 43 -0.69 -6.58 2.79
N VAL A 44 -0.44 -7.63 1.99
CA VAL A 44 -0.13 -8.97 2.50
C VAL A 44 1.14 -8.97 3.36
N VAL A 45 2.16 -8.21 2.96
CA VAL A 45 3.43 -8.13 3.70
C VAL A 45 3.32 -7.19 4.91
N SER A 46 2.44 -6.19 4.87
CA SER A 46 2.17 -5.30 6.01
C SER A 46 0.69 -4.93 6.10
N ILE A 47 -0.05 -5.76 6.82
CA ILE A 47 -1.52 -5.69 6.95
C ILE A 47 -1.98 -4.38 7.62
N VAL A 48 -1.13 -3.74 8.42
CA VAL A 48 -1.44 -2.50 9.15
C VAL A 48 -1.05 -1.22 8.40
N TRP A 49 -0.69 -1.32 7.11
CA TRP A 49 -0.12 -0.20 6.36
C TRP A 49 -1.15 0.52 5.50
N HIS A 50 -1.75 1.58 6.05
CA HIS A 50 -2.75 2.45 5.40
C HIS A 50 -2.36 2.92 3.99
N ILE A 51 -1.06 3.08 3.70
CA ILE A 51 -0.56 3.45 2.36
C ILE A 51 -0.96 2.43 1.29
N ALA A 52 -0.95 1.13 1.61
CA ALA A 52 -1.36 0.09 0.67
C ALA A 52 -2.86 0.20 0.31
N CYS A 53 -3.71 0.50 1.30
CA CYS A 53 -5.13 0.75 1.08
C CYS A 53 -5.38 1.98 0.19
N TYR A 54 -4.63 3.07 0.42
CA TYR A 54 -4.75 4.25 -0.44
C TYR A 54 -4.32 3.96 -1.89
N LEU A 55 -3.24 3.20 -2.09
CA LEU A 55 -2.80 2.79 -3.43
C LEU A 55 -3.81 1.87 -4.13
N GLN A 56 -4.46 0.96 -3.38
CA GLN A 56 -5.54 0.13 -3.92
C GLN A 56 -6.73 0.98 -4.34
N ALA A 57 -7.19 1.90 -3.49
CA ALA A 57 -8.31 2.78 -3.83
C ALA A 57 -8.07 3.61 -5.10
N VAL A 58 -6.88 4.20 -5.21
CA VAL A 58 -6.48 4.97 -6.40
C VAL A 58 -6.39 4.07 -7.64
N ALA A 59 -5.98 2.79 -7.49
CA ALA A 59 -5.96 1.83 -8.59
C ALA A 59 -7.36 1.36 -9.01
N LEU A 60 -8.30 1.25 -8.07
CA LEU A 60 -9.66 0.76 -8.31
C LEU A 60 -10.55 1.79 -9.04
N SER A 61 -10.38 3.09 -8.75
CA SER A 61 -11.18 4.16 -9.35
C SER A 61 -11.15 4.18 -10.89
N PRO A 62 -10.00 4.18 -11.58
CA PRO A 62 -9.97 4.14 -13.05
C PRO A 62 -10.44 2.80 -13.65
N LEU A 63 -10.66 1.76 -12.83
CA LEU A 63 -11.25 0.49 -13.25
C LEU A 63 -12.79 0.46 -13.15
N GLY A 64 -13.41 1.56 -12.70
CA GLY A 64 -14.85 1.63 -12.47
C GLY A 64 -15.31 0.84 -11.23
N MET A 65 -14.37 0.48 -10.34
CA MET A 65 -14.64 -0.27 -9.10
C MET A 65 -14.84 0.69 -7.93
N ASP A 66 -15.76 1.64 -8.08
CA ASP A 66 -15.91 2.76 -7.14
C ASP A 66 -16.33 2.32 -5.73
N SER A 67 -17.15 1.28 -5.62
CA SER A 67 -17.60 0.74 -4.33
C SER A 67 -16.43 0.15 -3.54
N GLU A 68 -15.58 -0.63 -4.22
CA GLU A 68 -14.37 -1.20 -3.65
C GLU A 68 -13.34 -0.13 -3.32
N ALA A 69 -13.22 0.90 -4.18
CA ALA A 69 -12.35 2.03 -3.93
C ALA A 69 -12.76 2.76 -2.64
N GLU A 70 -14.05 3.06 -2.47
CA GLU A 70 -14.58 3.72 -1.27
C GLU A 70 -14.38 2.86 -0.01
N ALA A 71 -14.69 1.57 -0.09
CA ALA A 71 -14.48 0.63 1.03
C ALA A 71 -13.01 0.59 1.46
N THR A 72 -12.10 0.55 0.49
CA THR A 72 -10.66 0.49 0.75
C THR A 72 -10.13 1.81 1.32
N LEU A 73 -10.65 2.97 0.88
CA LEU A 73 -10.33 4.28 1.48
C LEU A 73 -10.74 4.35 2.95
N LYS A 74 -11.95 3.86 3.28
CA LYS A 74 -12.44 3.81 4.66
C LYS A 74 -11.52 2.95 5.53
N GLU A 75 -11.08 1.79 5.03
CA GLU A 75 -10.12 0.94 5.72
C GLU A 75 -8.77 1.64 5.95
N GLY A 76 -8.21 2.27 4.91
CA GLY A 76 -6.98 3.05 5.02
C GLY A 76 -7.04 4.14 6.09
N SER A 77 -8.13 4.91 6.10
CA SER A 77 -8.38 5.96 7.08
C SER A 77 -8.47 5.42 8.52
N MET A 78 -9.15 4.29 8.71
CA MET A 78 -9.21 3.62 10.02
C MET A 78 -7.83 3.16 10.50
N LEU A 79 -7.01 2.58 9.61
CA LEU A 79 -5.65 2.12 9.92
C LEU A 79 -4.72 3.29 10.26
N GLU A 80 -4.80 4.40 9.52
CA GLU A 80 -4.03 5.61 9.79
C GLU A 80 -4.40 6.21 11.15
N SER A 81 -5.70 6.33 11.46
CA SER A 81 -6.18 6.83 12.75
C SER A 81 -5.66 5.98 13.93
N LYS A 82 -5.68 4.65 13.80
CA LYS A 82 -5.11 3.73 14.80
C LYS A 82 -3.62 3.96 15.00
N ARG A 83 -2.86 4.14 13.92
CA ARG A 83 -1.41 4.41 13.96
C ARG A 83 -1.10 5.76 14.64
N SER A 84 -1.84 6.80 14.31
CA SER A 84 -1.64 8.14 14.88
C SER A 84 -1.90 8.16 16.39
N LYS A 85 -2.92 7.46 16.87
CA LYS A 85 -3.18 7.29 18.32
C LYS A 85 -2.04 6.55 19.03
N ALA A 86 -1.50 5.49 18.42
CA ALA A 86 -0.36 4.75 18.99
C ALA A 86 0.94 5.58 19.04
N ALA A 87 1.11 6.55 18.14
CA ALA A 87 2.27 7.45 18.13
C ALA A 87 2.20 8.57 19.17
N GLY A 88 0.99 9.01 19.55
CA GLY A 88 0.76 10.06 20.55
C GLY A 88 0.79 9.60 22.02
N GLN A 89 0.93 8.30 22.29
CA GLN A 89 1.05 7.73 23.64
C GLN A 89 2.51 7.54 24.10
N LYS A 90 3.46 8.29 23.53
CA LYS A 90 4.88 8.25 23.89
C LYS A 90 5.32 9.47 24.68
#